data_AF-A0A136LY91-F1
#
_entry.id   AF-A0A136LY91-F1
#
_cell.length_a   1.000
_cell.length_b   1.000
_cell.length_c   1.000
_cell.angle_alpha   90.00
_cell.angle_beta   90.00
_cell.angle_gamma   90.00
#
_symmetry.space_group_name_H-M   'P 1'
#
loop_
_entity.id
_entity.type
_entity.pdbx_description
1 polymer ?
#
loop_
_entity_poly.entity_id
_entity_poly.type
_entity_poly.pdbx_seq_one_letter_code
_entity_poly.pdbx_strand_id
1 'polypeptide(L)'
;MRKHGFTLVELLVAMAIIGLLIGLSLFGIAAAQRNARDTARKAALQDINAGIADFLTLDGRFPSRIRFAGENVEIAANYPVTSCTAQNKCVLVPLDGAAKTDDAGPGGANGVQVVGTTSTNTSAYCFASRTDGYSLAVRLESGDDFQAGTSTTPCSI
;
A
#
# COMPACT_ATOMS: atom_id res chain seq x y z
N MET A 1 24.27 -46.41 35.42
CA MET A 1 24.13 -44.98 35.10
C MET A 1 22.81 -44.47 35.68
N ARG A 2 22.84 -43.56 36.64
CA ARG A 2 21.61 -42.99 37.24
C ARG A 2 21.18 -41.77 36.42
N LYS A 3 19.98 -41.82 35.84
CA LYS A 3 19.38 -40.67 35.16
C LYS A 3 18.79 -39.75 36.23
N HIS A 4 19.26 -38.51 36.30
CA HIS A 4 18.63 -37.46 37.10
C HIS A 4 17.35 -37.01 36.37
N GLY A 5 16.20 -37.14 37.05
CA GLY A 5 14.92 -36.62 36.58
C GLY A 5 14.68 -35.21 37.12
N PHE A 6 13.93 -34.40 36.37
CA PHE A 6 13.51 -33.07 36.80
C PHE A 6 12.64 -33.15 38.05
N THR A 7 12.81 -32.19 38.96
CA THR A 7 11.93 -32.04 40.12
C THR A 7 10.58 -31.43 39.71
N LEU A 8 9.52 -31.73 40.47
CA LEU A 8 8.20 -31.10 40.26
C LEU A 8 8.27 -29.58 40.36
N VAL A 9 9.16 -29.06 41.21
CA VAL A 9 9.36 -27.62 41.40
C VAL A 9 10.00 -26.99 40.16
N GLU A 10 11.00 -27.64 39.54
CA GLU A 10 11.59 -27.14 38.29
C GLU A 10 10.57 -27.07 37.16
N LEU A 11 9.70 -28.08 37.03
CA LEU A 11 8.65 -28.06 36.02
C LEU A 11 7.64 -26.93 36.28
N LEU A 12 7.29 -26.69 37.55
CA LEU A 12 6.35 -25.64 37.94
C LEU A 12 6.92 -24.24 37.65
N VAL A 13 8.17 -23.98 38.04
CA VAL A 13 8.84 -22.70 37.78
C VAL A 13 9.00 -22.47 36.28
N ALA A 14 9.33 -23.51 35.50
CA ALA A 14 9.44 -23.40 34.05
C ALA A 14 8.13 -22.99 33.39
N MET A 15 7.00 -23.61 33.78
CA MET A 15 5.69 -23.23 33.25
C MET A 15 5.26 -21.82 33.69
N ALA A 16 5.61 -21.39 34.91
CA ALA A 16 5.37 -20.03 35.36
C ALA A 16 6.13 -18.98 34.53
N ILE A 17 7.40 -19.26 34.19
CA ILE A 17 8.21 -18.37 33.35
C ILE A 17 7.67 -18.33 31.91
N ILE A 18 7.31 -19.48 31.32
CA ILE A 18 6.72 -19.52 29.98
C ILE A 18 5.40 -18.74 29.92
N GLY A 19 4.53 -18.91 30.93
CA GLY A 19 3.27 -18.17 31.03
C GLY A 19 3.48 -16.66 31.09
N LEU A 20 4.48 -16.21 31.87
CA LEU A 20 4.85 -14.79 31.95
C LEU A 20 5.35 -14.25 30.60
N LEU A 21 6.24 -14.96 29.92
CA LEU A 21 6.79 -14.54 28.63
C LEU A 21 5.71 -14.46 27.54
N ILE A 22 4.79 -15.42 27.49
CA ILE A 22 3.65 -15.40 26.56
C ILE A 22 2.77 -14.18 26.84
N GLY A 23 2.46 -13.89 28.11
CA GLY A 23 1.64 -12.74 28.50
C GLY A 23 2.22 -11.40 28.04
N LEU A 24 3.54 -11.23 28.10
CA LEU A 24 4.21 -9.99 27.68
C LEU A 24 4.33 -9.86 26.16
N SER A 25 4.43 -10.99 25.43
CA SER A 25 4.73 -10.98 23.99
C SER A 25 3.55 -10.51 23.11
N LEU A 26 2.31 -10.66 23.58
CA LEU A 26 1.11 -10.39 22.78
C LEU A 26 0.92 -8.90 22.43
N PHE A 27 1.37 -7.99 23.31
CA PHE A 27 1.14 -6.55 23.13
C PHE A 27 1.94 -5.93 21.97
N GLY A 28 3.09 -6.51 21.59
CA GLY A 28 3.96 -5.95 20.54
C GLY A 28 3.55 -6.30 19.10
N ILE A 29 2.80 -7.39 18.91
CA ILE A 29 2.54 -7.97 17.58
C ILE A 29 1.61 -7.07 16.75
N ALA A 30 0.58 -6.49 17.37
CA ALA A 30 -0.39 -5.66 16.64
C ALA A 30 0.26 -4.39 16.05
N ALA A 31 1.14 -3.74 16.82
CA ALA A 31 1.89 -2.56 16.37
C ALA A 31 2.88 -2.92 15.25
N ALA A 32 3.60 -4.02 15.39
CA ALA A 32 4.53 -4.51 14.37
C ALA A 32 3.81 -4.82 13.04
N GLN A 33 2.63 -5.46 13.10
CA GLN A 33 1.82 -5.76 11.92
C GLN A 33 1.29 -4.49 11.23
N ARG A 34 0.83 -3.49 12.01
CA ARG A 34 0.41 -2.19 11.44
C ARG A 34 1.58 -1.52 10.70
N ASN A 35 2.75 -1.46 11.32
CA ASN A 35 3.94 -0.85 10.71
C ASN A 35 4.37 -1.60 9.44
N ALA A 36 4.27 -2.93 9.42
CA ALA A 36 4.56 -3.72 8.23
C ALA A 36 3.60 -3.39 7.08
N ARG A 37 2.29 -3.25 7.37
CA ARG A 37 1.30 -2.85 6.37
C ARG A 37 1.52 -1.43 5.86
N ASP A 38 1.76 -0.47 6.75
CA ASP A 38 2.07 0.91 6.34
C ASP A 38 3.35 0.99 5.50
N THR A 39 4.34 0.14 5.77
CA THR A 39 5.54 0.03 4.92
C THR A 39 5.18 -0.51 3.53
N ALA A 40 4.35 -1.55 3.44
CA ALA A 40 3.87 -2.08 2.17
C ALA A 40 3.08 -1.03 1.36
N ARG A 41 2.21 -0.25 2.01
CA ARG A 41 1.46 0.85 1.38
C ARG A 41 2.38 1.91 0.77
N LYS A 42 3.41 2.31 1.51
CA LYS A 42 4.41 3.28 1.05
C LYS A 42 5.23 2.76 -0.12
N ALA A 43 5.65 1.48 -0.06
CA ALA A 43 6.36 0.83 -1.16
C ALA A 43 5.50 0.80 -2.43
N ALA A 44 4.24 0.36 -2.32
CA ALA A 44 3.32 0.36 -3.45
C ALA A 44 3.09 1.77 -4.04
N LEU A 45 3.04 2.81 -3.19
CA LEU A 45 2.95 4.19 -3.68
C LEU A 45 4.20 4.61 -4.48
N GLN A 46 5.38 4.16 -4.05
CA GLN A 46 6.64 4.38 -4.77
C GLN A 46 6.66 3.62 -6.10
N ASP A 47 6.13 2.40 -6.15
CA ASP A 47 6.01 1.62 -7.39
C ASP A 47 5.07 2.31 -8.38
N ILE A 48 3.97 2.90 -7.91
CA ILE A 48 3.08 3.71 -8.77
C ILE A 48 3.83 4.94 -9.30
N ASN A 49 4.58 5.64 -8.46
CA ASN A 49 5.40 6.79 -8.89
C ASN A 49 6.43 6.39 -9.96
N ALA A 50 7.13 5.26 -9.77
CA ALA A 50 8.02 4.70 -10.77
C ALA A 50 7.29 4.39 -12.08
N GLY A 51 6.11 3.76 -12.01
CA GLY A 51 5.30 3.49 -13.20
C GLY A 51 4.82 4.75 -13.92
N ILE A 52 4.59 5.85 -13.20
CA ILE A 52 4.28 7.17 -13.79
C ILE A 52 5.51 7.73 -14.51
N ALA A 53 6.70 7.58 -13.93
CA ALA A 53 7.95 7.98 -14.57
C ALA A 53 8.23 7.14 -15.83
N ASP A 54 8.00 5.84 -15.78
CA ASP A 54 8.09 4.96 -16.95
C ASP A 54 7.11 5.40 -18.05
N PHE A 55 5.87 5.72 -17.68
CA PHE A 55 4.88 6.24 -18.61
C PHE A 55 5.32 7.56 -19.26
N LEU A 56 5.92 8.47 -18.48
CA LEU A 56 6.49 9.72 -18.99
C LEU A 56 7.56 9.44 -20.07
N THR A 57 8.39 8.40 -19.91
CA THR A 57 9.37 8.03 -20.94
C THR A 57 8.72 7.51 -22.24
N LEU A 58 7.54 6.87 -22.14
CA LEU A 58 6.84 6.27 -23.27
C LEU A 58 6.01 7.27 -24.09
N ASP A 59 5.39 8.25 -23.42
CA ASP A 59 4.46 9.20 -24.06
C ASP A 59 4.97 10.66 -24.06
N GLY A 60 6.02 10.97 -23.30
CA GLY A 60 6.60 12.31 -23.19
C GLY A 60 5.75 13.28 -22.37
N ARG A 61 4.69 12.81 -21.71
CA ARG A 61 3.83 13.60 -20.82
C ARG A 61 3.41 12.77 -19.61
N PHE A 62 3.10 13.46 -18.50
CA PHE A 62 2.49 12.79 -17.35
C PHE A 62 1.10 12.23 -17.71
N PRO A 63 0.69 11.13 -17.07
CA PRO A 63 -0.65 10.60 -17.27
C PRO A 63 -1.68 11.62 -16.79
N SER A 64 -2.70 11.88 -17.60
CA SER A 64 -3.82 12.73 -17.20
C SER A 64 -4.77 12.03 -16.21
N ARG A 65 -4.65 10.69 -16.11
CA ARG A 65 -5.44 9.83 -15.22
C ARG A 65 -4.81 8.44 -15.08
N ILE A 66 -5.18 7.76 -14.00
CA ILE A 66 -4.80 6.37 -13.71
C ILE A 66 -6.03 5.60 -13.24
N ARG A 67 -6.02 4.27 -13.34
CA ARG A 67 -7.09 3.42 -12.79
C ARG A 67 -6.52 2.46 -11.80
N PHE A 68 -7.18 2.41 -10.65
CA PHE A 68 -6.95 1.36 -9.67
C PHE A 68 -7.92 0.22 -9.97
N ALA A 69 -7.41 -1.00 -9.91
CA ALA A 69 -8.06 -2.21 -10.39
C ALA A 69 -7.87 -3.35 -9.37
N GLY A 70 -8.17 -3.08 -8.10
CA GLY A 70 -7.95 -4.01 -7.00
C GLY A 70 -6.47 -4.28 -6.77
N GLU A 71 -5.92 -5.22 -7.54
CA GLU A 71 -4.52 -5.67 -7.45
C GLU A 71 -3.58 -4.97 -8.45
N ASN A 72 -4.07 -4.03 -9.25
CA ASN A 72 -3.22 -3.36 -10.24
C ASN A 72 -3.57 -1.87 -10.35
N VAL A 73 -2.58 -1.09 -10.75
CA VAL A 73 -2.75 0.29 -11.23
C VAL A 73 -2.37 0.34 -12.70
N GLU A 74 -3.27 0.90 -13.51
CA GLU A 74 -3.07 1.10 -14.94
C GLU A 74 -2.87 2.58 -15.26
N ILE A 75 -1.73 2.90 -15.84
CA ILE A 75 -1.29 4.25 -16.17
C ILE A 75 -1.29 4.42 -17.69
N ALA A 76 -2.11 5.33 -18.24
CA ALA A 76 -2.27 5.49 -19.70
C ALA A 76 -2.75 6.90 -20.15
N ALA A 77 -2.38 7.31 -21.38
CA ALA A 77 -2.74 8.62 -21.97
C ALA A 77 -4.15 8.73 -22.56
N ASN A 78 -4.85 7.64 -22.93
CA ASN A 78 -6.25 7.65 -23.44
C ASN A 78 -7.20 6.77 -22.60
N TYR A 79 -8.40 7.25 -22.19
CA TYR A 79 -9.41 6.45 -21.46
C TYR A 79 -10.76 6.48 -22.16
N PRO A 80 -11.60 5.45 -21.91
CA PRO A 80 -11.36 4.32 -20.99
C PRO A 80 -10.33 3.31 -21.53
N VAL A 81 -9.29 2.98 -20.74
CA VAL A 81 -8.59 1.70 -20.93
C VAL A 81 -9.33 0.68 -20.08
N THR A 82 -9.89 -0.34 -20.73
CA THR A 82 -10.44 -1.51 -20.06
C THR A 82 -9.35 -2.52 -19.71
N SER A 83 -8.17 -2.40 -20.33
CA SER A 83 -6.96 -3.14 -19.98
C SER A 83 -5.74 -2.50 -20.66
N CYS A 84 -4.58 -2.70 -20.05
CA CYS A 84 -3.30 -2.40 -20.66
C CYS A 84 -3.01 -3.33 -21.84
N THR A 85 -2.96 -2.78 -23.07
CA THR A 85 -2.73 -3.53 -24.31
C THR A 85 -1.62 -2.87 -25.13
N ALA A 86 -0.99 -3.60 -26.05
CA ALA A 86 0.09 -3.06 -26.89
C ALA A 86 -0.31 -1.81 -27.70
N GLN A 87 -1.59 -1.65 -27.98
CA GLN A 87 -2.16 -0.53 -28.75
C GLN A 87 -2.28 0.76 -27.93
N ASN A 88 -2.53 0.64 -26.62
CA ASN A 88 -2.62 1.77 -25.71
C ASN A 88 -1.36 1.76 -24.85
N LYS A 89 -0.30 2.46 -25.30
CA LYS A 89 0.91 2.71 -24.51
C LYS A 89 0.51 2.93 -23.05
N CYS A 90 0.91 2.02 -22.16
CA CYS A 90 0.49 2.05 -20.78
C CYS A 90 1.47 1.26 -19.91
N VAL A 91 1.41 1.52 -18.61
CA VAL A 91 2.21 0.84 -17.60
C VAL A 91 1.26 0.18 -16.59
N LEU A 92 1.53 -1.09 -16.29
CA LEU A 92 0.86 -1.87 -15.25
C LEU A 92 1.75 -1.92 -14.03
N VAL A 93 1.22 -1.48 -12.89
CA VAL A 93 1.89 -1.57 -11.59
C VAL A 93 1.08 -2.53 -10.71
N PRO A 94 1.60 -3.73 -10.40
CA PRO A 94 0.91 -4.65 -9.50
C PRO A 94 0.94 -4.14 -8.05
N LEU A 95 -0.13 -4.37 -7.33
CA LEU A 95 -0.31 -4.08 -5.90
C LEU A 95 -0.52 -5.40 -5.15
N ASP A 96 0.11 -5.54 -4.00
CA ASP A 96 0.02 -6.76 -3.19
C ASP A 96 -0.42 -6.50 -1.74
N GLY A 97 -0.90 -7.57 -1.09
CA GLY A 97 -1.32 -7.55 0.31
C GLY A 97 -2.23 -6.36 0.66
N ALA A 98 -1.82 -5.60 1.68
CA ALA A 98 -2.57 -4.45 2.20
C ALA A 98 -2.56 -3.22 1.28
N ALA A 99 -1.75 -3.21 0.21
CA ALA A 99 -1.69 -2.12 -0.76
C ALA A 99 -2.80 -2.19 -1.81
N LYS A 100 -3.61 -3.26 -1.84
CA LYS A 100 -4.72 -3.40 -2.79
C LYS A 100 -5.83 -2.38 -2.50
N THR A 101 -6.68 -2.10 -3.49
CA THR A 101 -7.92 -1.34 -3.30
C THR A 101 -9.13 -2.29 -3.20
N ASP A 102 -10.13 -1.93 -2.41
CA ASP A 102 -11.45 -2.59 -2.38
C ASP A 102 -12.31 -2.20 -3.60
N ASP A 103 -12.12 -0.99 -4.12
CA ASP A 103 -12.85 -0.48 -5.26
C ASP A 103 -11.97 -0.34 -6.51
N ALA A 104 -12.50 -0.74 -7.66
CA ALA A 104 -11.97 -0.34 -8.95
C ALA A 104 -12.61 1.00 -9.34
N GLY A 105 -11.92 2.10 -9.05
CA GLY A 105 -12.40 3.43 -9.42
C GLY A 105 -12.26 3.68 -10.93
N PRO A 106 -13.23 4.32 -11.60
CA PRO A 106 -13.00 4.82 -12.95
C PRO A 106 -11.82 5.80 -12.95
N GLY A 107 -11.04 5.84 -14.04
CA GLY A 107 -10.00 6.85 -14.19
C GLY A 107 -10.62 8.25 -14.16
N GLY A 108 -10.25 9.07 -13.17
CA GLY A 108 -10.81 10.40 -12.97
C GLY A 108 -10.33 11.36 -14.07
N ALA A 109 -11.22 12.22 -14.58
CA ALA A 109 -10.85 13.23 -15.57
C ALA A 109 -10.39 14.53 -14.88
N ASN A 110 -9.17 15.01 -15.20
CA ASN A 110 -8.64 16.36 -14.90
C ASN A 110 -8.86 16.90 -13.47
N GLY A 111 -9.11 16.02 -12.50
CA GLY A 111 -9.47 16.36 -11.13
C GLY A 111 -8.83 15.39 -10.13
N VAL A 112 -9.18 15.56 -8.87
CA VAL A 112 -8.75 14.69 -7.78
C VAL A 112 -9.55 13.38 -7.84
N GLN A 113 -8.86 12.26 -8.06
CA GLN A 113 -9.42 10.92 -8.03
C GLN A 113 -9.02 10.26 -6.72
N VAL A 114 -9.99 9.97 -5.85
CA VAL A 114 -9.81 9.18 -4.63
C VAL A 114 -10.45 7.81 -4.86
N VAL A 115 -9.74 6.72 -4.52
CA VAL A 115 -10.23 5.36 -4.72
C VAL A 115 -9.99 4.51 -3.48
N GLY A 116 -11.03 3.76 -3.13
CA GLY A 116 -11.02 2.73 -2.10
C GLY A 116 -11.06 3.26 -0.66
N THR A 117 -10.99 2.33 0.29
CA THR A 117 -10.95 2.60 1.73
C THR A 117 -9.71 1.99 2.38
N THR A 118 -9.25 2.62 3.46
CA THR A 118 -8.11 2.08 4.23
C THR A 118 -8.62 1.13 5.30
N SER A 119 -8.23 -0.13 5.20
CA SER A 119 -8.56 -1.20 6.14
C SER A 119 -7.31 -2.03 6.45
N THR A 120 -7.45 -3.16 7.16
CA THR A 120 -6.32 -4.07 7.40
C THR A 120 -5.77 -4.73 6.13
N ASN A 121 -6.55 -4.78 5.04
CA ASN A 121 -6.17 -5.47 3.80
C ASN A 121 -6.27 -4.58 2.56
N THR A 122 -6.74 -3.35 2.71
CA THR A 122 -6.93 -2.43 1.60
C THR A 122 -6.41 -1.05 1.95
N SER A 123 -6.13 -0.27 0.91
CA SER A 123 -5.62 1.09 1.01
C SER A 123 -6.42 2.04 0.14
N ALA A 124 -6.67 3.22 0.69
CA ALA A 124 -7.21 4.31 -0.09
C ALA A 124 -6.06 5.07 -0.75
N TYR A 125 -6.23 5.37 -2.04
CA TYR A 125 -5.27 6.14 -2.83
C TYR A 125 -5.91 7.40 -3.36
N CYS A 126 -5.08 8.39 -3.64
CA CYS A 126 -5.46 9.52 -4.43
C CYS A 126 -4.48 9.79 -5.58
N PHE A 127 -5.00 10.23 -6.73
CA PHE A 127 -4.22 10.79 -7.82
C PHE A 127 -4.89 12.06 -8.39
N ALA A 128 -4.09 13.05 -8.79
CA ALA A 128 -4.57 14.17 -9.60
C ALA A 128 -3.47 14.67 -10.53
N SER A 129 -3.81 14.89 -11.81
CA SER A 129 -2.95 15.65 -12.72
C SER A 129 -3.06 17.15 -12.39
N ARG A 130 -1.93 17.84 -12.34
CA ARG A 130 -1.83 19.26 -12.01
C ARG A 130 -1.04 19.99 -13.09
N THR A 131 -1.09 21.31 -13.08
CA THR A 131 -0.31 22.12 -14.04
C THR A 131 1.19 22.09 -13.76
N ASP A 132 1.58 21.84 -12.51
CA ASP A 132 2.95 21.75 -12.03
C ASP A 132 3.47 20.31 -11.91
N GLY A 133 2.70 19.32 -12.37
CA GLY A 133 3.05 17.90 -12.29
C GLY A 133 1.85 17.04 -11.94
N TYR A 134 2.00 16.18 -10.93
CA TYR A 134 0.91 15.37 -10.42
C TYR A 134 1.00 15.20 -8.91
N SER A 135 -0.15 15.01 -8.26
CA SER A 135 -0.24 14.66 -6.85
C SER A 135 -0.67 13.21 -6.72
N LEU A 136 -0.03 12.45 -5.84
CA LEU A 136 -0.38 11.07 -5.56
C LEU A 136 -0.18 10.81 -4.06
N ALA A 137 -1.10 10.05 -3.45
CA ALA A 137 -1.10 9.81 -2.01
C ALA A 137 -1.69 8.43 -1.67
N VAL A 138 -1.31 7.91 -0.50
CA VAL A 138 -1.95 6.75 0.15
C VAL A 138 -2.26 7.08 1.60
N ARG A 139 -3.42 6.63 2.08
CA ARG A 139 -3.82 6.77 3.49
C ARG A 139 -3.22 5.63 4.32
N LEU A 140 -2.53 5.99 5.40
CA LEU A 140 -1.96 5.04 6.36
C LEU A 140 -2.99 4.63 7.41
N GLU A 141 -2.71 3.54 8.13
CA GLU A 141 -3.57 3.09 9.24
C GLU A 141 -3.60 4.04 10.44
N SER A 142 -2.64 4.97 10.53
CA SER A 142 -2.68 6.07 11.51
C SER A 142 -3.74 7.12 11.18
N GLY A 143 -4.25 7.14 9.95
CA GLY A 143 -5.13 8.19 9.43
C GLY A 143 -4.39 9.31 8.69
N ASP A 144 -3.05 9.30 8.70
CA ASP A 144 -2.22 10.25 7.96
C ASP A 144 -2.12 9.89 6.47
N ASP A 145 -2.00 10.90 5.62
CA ASP A 145 -1.63 10.71 4.22
C ASP A 145 -0.13 10.68 4.03
N PHE A 146 0.35 9.65 3.34
CA PHE A 146 1.67 9.64 2.76
C PHE A 146 1.59 10.11 1.31
N GLN A 147 2.27 11.22 1.03
CA GLN A 147 2.27 11.86 -0.30
C GLN A 147 3.49 11.38 -1.11
N ALA A 148 3.27 11.08 -2.37
CA ALA A 148 4.30 10.88 -3.37
C ALA A 148 3.83 11.52 -4.67
N GLY A 149 4.39 12.67 -5.04
CA GLY A 149 4.03 13.37 -6.25
C GLY A 149 5.00 14.52 -6.50
N THR A 150 4.96 15.09 -7.69
CA THR A 150 5.80 16.23 -8.07
C THR A 150 5.11 17.58 -7.90
N SER A 151 3.78 17.57 -7.78
CA SER A 151 2.99 18.79 -7.58
C SER A 151 3.17 19.36 -6.17
N THR A 152 3.16 20.69 -6.08
CA THR A 152 3.11 21.45 -4.84
C THR A 152 1.73 21.39 -4.16
N THR A 153 0.70 20.96 -4.89
CA THR A 153 -0.67 20.82 -4.36
C THR A 153 -0.91 19.35 -3.99
N PRO A 154 -0.88 18.98 -2.69
CA PRO A 154 -1.07 17.60 -2.26
C PRO A 154 -2.48 17.09 -2.58
N CYS A 155 -2.66 15.78 -2.56
CA CYS A 155 -3.99 15.21 -2.56
C CYS A 155 -4.37 14.72 -1.15
N SER A 156 -5.57 15.07 -0.68
CA SER A 156 -6.14 14.56 0.56
C SER A 156 -7.17 13.46 0.29
N ILE A 157 -7.08 12.37 1.06
CA ILE A 157 -7.99 11.21 1.03
C ILE A 157 -9.06 11.31 2.12
#